data_AF-A0A2T7NF18-F1
#
_entry.id   AF-A0A2T7NF18-F1
#
_cell.length_a   1.000
_cell.length_b   1.000
_cell.length_c   1.000
_cell.angle_alpha   90.00
_cell.angle_beta   90.00
_cell.angle_gamma   90.00
#
_symmetry.space_group_name_H-M   'P 1'
#
loop_
_entity.id
_entity.type
_entity.pdbx_description
1 polymer ?
#
loop_
_entity_poly.entity_id
_entity_poly.type
_entity_poly.pdbx_seq_one_letter_code
_entity_poly.pdbx_strand_id
1 'polypeptide(L)'
;MSTSGDGASSKQPVVYISRSEVFSASHRLHSHQLSDEENRKLYDKCNNPNGHGHNYKVEVVVRGPVDPVTGMVINLSDLKKYIDESVMSVLDHKNIDKDVPYFKDVVRYAACIQFYLIDYEMDGE
;
A
#
# COMPACT_ATOMS: atom_id res chain seq x y z
N MET A 1 36.12 -26.88 -37.39
CA MET A 1 36.30 -25.98 -36.23
C MET A 1 35.13 -25.02 -36.26
N SER A 2 34.02 -25.41 -35.63
CA SER A 2 32.83 -24.58 -35.52
C SER A 2 32.86 -23.93 -34.14
N THR A 3 32.91 -22.60 -34.14
CA THR A 3 33.01 -21.78 -32.94
C THR A 3 31.71 -21.86 -32.14
N SER A 4 31.81 -22.38 -30.93
CA SER A 4 30.82 -22.27 -29.87
C SER A 4 30.53 -20.79 -29.62
N GLY A 5 29.29 -20.36 -29.85
CA GLY A 5 28.83 -19.05 -29.42
C GLY A 5 28.59 -19.10 -27.92
N ASP A 6 29.49 -18.48 -27.15
CA ASP A 6 29.29 -18.23 -25.73
C ASP A 6 28.11 -17.27 -25.57
N GLY A 7 26.94 -17.83 -25.26
CA GLY A 7 25.73 -17.09 -24.89
C GLY A 7 25.92 -16.45 -23.51
N ALA A 8 26.52 -15.26 -23.48
CA ALA A 8 26.53 -14.45 -22.28
C ALA A 8 25.07 -14.10 -21.90
N SER A 9 24.53 -14.78 -20.89
CA SER A 9 23.28 -14.41 -20.25
C SER A 9 23.46 -13.03 -19.63
N SER A 10 23.04 -11.98 -20.34
CA SER A 10 22.99 -10.64 -19.78
C SER A 10 21.91 -10.63 -18.69
N LYS A 11 22.30 -10.49 -17.43
CA LYS A 11 21.35 -10.27 -16.33
C LYS A 11 20.47 -9.07 -16.68
N GLN A 12 19.15 -9.27 -16.69
CA GLN A 12 18.20 -8.19 -16.90
C GLN A 12 18.39 -7.12 -15.82
N PRO A 13 18.34 -5.82 -16.17
CA PRO A 13 18.41 -4.76 -15.17
C PRO A 13 17.23 -4.89 -14.21
N VAL A 14 17.49 -4.71 -12.92
CA VAL A 14 16.46 -4.68 -11.88
C VAL A 14 16.16 -3.22 -11.58
N VAL A 15 14.90 -2.83 -11.69
CA VAL A 15 14.45 -1.44 -11.51
C VAL A 15 13.31 -1.36 -10.51
N TYR A 16 13.03 -0.14 -10.08
CA TYR A 16 11.87 0.19 -9.25
C TYR A 16 10.88 1.00 -10.08
N ILE A 17 9.61 0.67 -9.96
CA ILE A 17 8.52 1.52 -10.44
C ILE A 17 7.66 1.92 -9.25
N SER A 18 7.20 3.16 -9.20
CA SER A 18 6.24 3.61 -8.21
C SER A 18 4.95 4.08 -8.86
N ARG A 19 3.83 3.75 -8.23
CA ARG A 19 2.50 4.26 -8.59
C ARG A 19 1.86 4.84 -7.35
N SER A 20 1.39 6.08 -7.47
CA SER A 20 0.68 6.77 -6.40
C SER A 20 -0.79 6.90 -6.72
N GLU A 21 -1.65 6.71 -5.73
CA GLU A 21 -3.09 6.99 -5.79
C GLU A 21 -3.50 7.81 -4.55
N VAL A 22 -4.65 8.49 -4.63
CA VAL A 22 -5.21 9.27 -3.52
C VAL A 22 -6.62 8.79 -3.23
N PHE A 23 -6.93 8.55 -1.97
CA PHE A 23 -8.27 8.20 -1.51
C PHE A 23 -8.70 9.07 -0.33
N SER A 24 -9.99 9.29 -0.20
CA SER A 24 -10.57 10.10 0.88
C SER A 24 -11.21 9.20 1.91
N ALA A 25 -10.84 9.35 3.18
CA ALA A 25 -11.44 8.53 4.24
C ALA A 25 -11.51 9.27 5.58
N SER A 26 -12.44 8.81 6.43
CA SER A 26 -12.62 9.32 7.79
C SER A 26 -12.21 8.30 8.84
N HIS A 27 -11.80 8.78 10.02
CA HIS A 27 -11.45 7.95 11.16
C HIS A 27 -11.46 8.71 12.50
N ARG A 28 -11.31 7.97 13.59
CA ARG A 28 -11.04 8.47 14.95
C ARG A 28 -9.91 7.66 15.57
N LEU A 29 -8.90 8.34 16.10
CA LEU A 29 -7.88 7.66 16.89
C LEU A 29 -8.42 7.45 18.31
N HIS A 30 -8.71 6.22 18.68
CA HIS A 30 -9.21 5.85 20.00
C HIS A 30 -8.78 4.41 20.36
N SER A 31 -8.29 4.22 21.57
CA SER A 31 -7.90 2.93 22.13
C SER A 31 -8.92 2.47 23.15
N HIS A 32 -9.45 1.25 22.98
CA HIS A 32 -10.32 0.61 23.97
C HIS A 32 -9.57 0.20 25.25
N GLN A 33 -8.24 0.22 25.23
CA GLN A 33 -7.40 -0.11 26.39
C GLN A 33 -7.07 1.12 27.25
N LEU A 34 -7.42 2.31 26.80
CA LEU A 34 -7.19 3.57 27.52
C LEU A 34 -8.53 4.15 27.99
N SER A 35 -8.52 4.87 29.10
CA SER A 35 -9.67 5.68 29.52
C SER A 35 -9.94 6.82 28.52
N ASP A 36 -11.13 7.42 28.59
CA ASP A 36 -11.47 8.57 27.74
C ASP A 36 -10.55 9.77 27.97
N GLU A 37 -10.11 9.99 29.21
CA GLU A 37 -9.18 11.07 29.54
C GLU A 37 -7.78 10.82 28.94
N GLU A 38 -7.27 9.59 29.06
CA GLU A 38 -6.00 9.19 28.46
C GLU A 38 -6.05 9.26 26.94
N ASN A 39 -7.13 8.80 26.32
CA ASN A 39 -7.36 8.92 24.88
C ASN A 39 -7.35 10.39 24.41
N ARG A 40 -8.10 11.25 25.10
CA ARG A 40 -8.16 12.68 24.78
C ARG A 40 -6.80 13.35 24.96
N LYS A 41 -6.04 12.98 25.99
CA LYS A 41 -4.70 13.53 26.22
C LYS A 41 -3.68 13.04 25.19
N LEU A 42 -3.76 11.78 24.78
CA LEU A 42 -2.81 11.16 23.86
C LEU A 42 -3.04 11.57 22.41
N TYR A 43 -4.30 11.49 21.95
CA TYR A 43 -4.65 11.71 20.54
C TYR A 43 -5.22 13.11 20.27
N ASP A 44 -5.50 13.90 21.31
CA ASP A 44 -5.98 15.29 21.22
C ASP A 44 -7.14 15.44 20.21
N LYS A 45 -7.01 16.35 19.24
CA LYS A 45 -8.03 16.63 18.22
C LYS A 45 -8.39 15.40 17.39
N CYS A 46 -7.48 14.43 17.25
CA CYS A 46 -7.73 13.20 16.50
C CYS A 46 -8.66 12.22 17.25
N ASN A 47 -8.91 12.43 18.56
CA ASN A 47 -9.89 11.66 19.34
C ASN A 47 -11.31 12.23 19.30
N ASN A 48 -11.60 13.25 18.49
CA ASN A 48 -12.96 13.79 18.32
C ASN A 48 -13.99 12.64 18.21
N PRO A 49 -15.03 12.58 19.08
CA PRO A 49 -16.03 11.51 19.04
C PRO A 49 -16.71 11.34 17.68
N ASN A 50 -16.82 12.42 16.90
CA ASN A 50 -17.37 12.42 15.54
C ASN A 50 -16.33 12.11 14.45
N GLY A 51 -15.08 11.86 14.84
CA GLY A 51 -13.97 11.61 13.93
C GLY A 51 -13.47 12.86 13.21
N HIS A 52 -12.63 12.62 12.22
CA HIS A 52 -12.11 13.58 11.25
C HIS A 52 -11.76 12.81 9.97
N GLY A 53 -11.26 13.48 8.93
CA GLY A 53 -10.91 12.81 7.69
C GLY A 53 -9.72 13.44 6.97
N HIS A 54 -9.19 12.68 6.02
CA HIS A 54 -8.02 13.04 5.22
C HIS A 54 -8.19 12.59 3.78
N ASN A 55 -7.42 13.23 2.90
CA ASN A 55 -7.09 12.69 1.59
C ASN A 55 -5.73 11.99 1.72
N TYR A 56 -5.76 10.68 1.85
CA TYR A 56 -4.57 9.85 1.99
C TYR A 56 -3.93 9.63 0.63
N LYS A 57 -2.60 9.73 0.58
CA LYS A 57 -1.81 9.31 -0.59
C LYS A 57 -1.19 7.95 -0.29
N VAL A 58 -1.48 6.96 -1.12
CA VAL A 58 -0.77 5.69 -1.13
C VAL A 58 0.27 5.72 -2.24
N GLU A 59 1.47 5.23 -1.97
CA GLU A 59 2.49 4.96 -2.98
C GLU A 59 2.86 3.49 -2.89
N VAL A 60 2.69 2.78 -4.01
CA VAL A 60 3.08 1.39 -4.16
C VAL A 60 4.32 1.35 -5.02
N VAL A 61 5.37 0.73 -4.51
CA VAL A 61 6.64 0.55 -5.20
C VAL A 61 6.82 -0.93 -5.50
N VAL A 62 7.09 -1.24 -6.77
CA VAL A 62 7.39 -2.61 -7.23
C VAL A 62 8.83 -2.64 -7.72
N ARG A 63 9.57 -3.67 -7.31
CA ARG A 63 10.95 -3.91 -7.71
C ARG A 63 11.01 -5.22 -8.49
N GLY A 64 11.67 -5.23 -9.65
CA GLY A 64 11.85 -6.48 -10.39
C GLY A 64 12.72 -6.36 -11.63
N PRO A 65 13.08 -7.49 -12.24
CA PRO A 65 13.80 -7.51 -13.51
C PRO A 65 12.92 -6.92 -14.61
N VAL A 66 13.54 -6.17 -15.53
CA VAL A 66 12.86 -5.72 -16.74
C VAL A 66 12.72 -6.90 -17.69
N ASP A 67 11.48 -7.19 -18.11
CA ASP A 67 11.23 -8.18 -19.14
C ASP A 67 11.83 -7.70 -20.49
N PRO A 68 12.67 -8.50 -21.17
CA PRO A 68 13.41 -8.06 -22.35
C PRO A 68 12.55 -7.87 -23.60
N VAL A 69 11.33 -8.40 -23.62
CA VAL A 69 10.43 -8.31 -24.77
C VAL A 69 9.53 -7.08 -24.65
N THR A 70 8.99 -6.86 -23.45
CA THR A 70 7.99 -5.83 -23.17
C THR A 70 8.60 -4.56 -22.58
N GLY A 71 9.80 -4.63 -22.00
CA GLY A 71 10.45 -3.52 -21.31
C GLY A 71 9.81 -3.15 -19.98
N MET A 72 8.97 -4.03 -19.40
CA MET A 72 8.22 -3.77 -18.18
C MET A 72 8.68 -4.65 -17.03
N VAL A 73 8.59 -4.15 -15.79
CA VAL A 73 8.66 -4.98 -14.58
C VAL A 73 7.31 -5.64 -14.29
N ILE A 74 6.23 -4.88 -14.52
CA ILE A 74 4.83 -5.30 -14.41
C ILE A 74 4.02 -4.43 -15.36
N ASN A 75 2.93 -4.96 -15.90
CA ASN A 75 1.97 -4.15 -16.63
C ASN A 75 1.31 -3.13 -15.70
N LEU A 76 1.39 -1.85 -16.04
CA LEU A 76 0.84 -0.77 -15.21
C LEU A 76 -0.68 -0.85 -15.04
N SER A 77 -1.38 -1.53 -15.95
CA SER A 77 -2.82 -1.80 -15.85
C SER A 77 -3.12 -2.84 -14.77
N ASP A 78 -2.29 -3.87 -14.66
CA ASP A 78 -2.41 -4.89 -13.61
C ASP A 78 -2.06 -4.29 -12.25
N LEU A 79 -0.99 -3.50 -12.17
CA LEU A 79 -0.65 -2.77 -10.96
C LEU A 79 -1.80 -1.84 -10.52
N LYS A 80 -2.45 -1.15 -11.46
CA LYS A 80 -3.64 -0.35 -11.14
C LYS A 80 -4.74 -1.22 -10.53
N LYS A 81 -5.06 -2.34 -11.17
CA LYS A 81 -6.13 -3.25 -10.74
C LYS A 81 -5.86 -3.76 -9.32
N TYR A 82 -4.62 -4.16 -9.01
CA TYR A 82 -4.26 -4.60 -7.67
C TYR A 82 -4.41 -3.49 -6.62
N ILE A 83 -4.01 -2.25 -6.94
CA ILE A 83 -4.20 -1.10 -6.04
C ILE A 83 -5.70 -0.80 -5.86
N ASP A 84 -6.48 -0.85 -6.95
CA ASP A 84 -7.93 -0.62 -6.89
C ASP A 84 -8.61 -1.66 -5.99
N GLU A 85 -8.31 -2.94 -6.18
CA GLU A 85 -8.90 -4.04 -5.41
C GLU A 85 -8.47 -3.99 -3.94
N SER A 86 -7.19 -3.74 -3.66
CA SER A 86 -6.64 -3.86 -2.30
C SER A 86 -6.79 -2.59 -1.47
N VAL A 87 -6.78 -1.41 -2.10
CA VAL A 87 -6.76 -0.12 -1.42
C VAL A 87 -8.02 0.66 -1.72
N MET A 88 -8.29 0.96 -2.98
CA MET A 88 -9.35 1.92 -3.34
C MET A 88 -10.74 1.38 -2.99
N SER A 89 -11.03 0.13 -3.36
CA SER A 89 -12.33 -0.50 -3.10
C SER A 89 -12.62 -0.68 -1.61
N VAL A 90 -11.56 -0.80 -0.81
CA VAL A 90 -11.64 -1.07 0.63
C VAL A 90 -11.70 0.22 1.44
N LEU A 91 -10.95 1.26 1.04
CA LEU A 91 -10.70 2.43 1.87
C LEU A 91 -11.30 3.74 1.34
N ASP A 92 -11.51 3.88 0.02
CA ASP A 92 -11.97 5.13 -0.54
C ASP A 92 -13.44 5.42 -0.20
N HIS A 93 -13.71 6.67 0.18
CA HIS A 93 -15.00 7.15 0.68
C HIS A 93 -15.57 6.35 1.85
N LYS A 94 -14.70 5.77 2.70
CA LYS A 94 -15.11 5.00 3.89
C LYS A 94 -14.80 5.72 5.20
N ASN A 95 -15.55 5.36 6.23
CA ASN A 95 -15.08 5.47 7.61
C ASN A 95 -14.26 4.22 7.95
N ILE A 96 -12.95 4.37 8.09
CA ILE A 96 -12.07 3.21 8.22
C ILE A 96 -12.35 2.42 9.51
N ASP A 97 -12.78 3.05 10.62
CA ASP A 97 -13.04 2.33 11.89
C ASP A 97 -14.34 1.52 11.84
N LYS A 98 -15.30 1.95 11.01
CA LYS A 98 -16.67 1.40 11.00
C LYS A 98 -16.91 0.49 9.81
N ASP A 99 -16.40 0.86 8.64
CA ASP A 99 -16.72 0.24 7.36
C ASP A 99 -15.69 -0.82 6.94
N VAL A 100 -14.51 -0.84 7.56
CA VAL A 100 -13.42 -1.77 7.22
C VAL A 100 -13.26 -2.79 8.36
N PRO A 101 -13.66 -4.06 8.17
CA PRO A 101 -13.70 -5.06 9.24
C PRO A 101 -12.40 -5.22 10.02
N TYR A 102 -11.26 -5.13 9.34
CA TYR A 102 -9.94 -5.25 9.95
C TYR A 102 -9.68 -4.22 11.08
N PHE A 103 -10.23 -3.01 10.96
CA PHE A 103 -9.95 -1.91 11.89
C PHE A 103 -10.98 -1.78 13.02
N LYS A 104 -11.96 -2.67 13.12
CA LYS A 104 -12.99 -2.60 14.18
C LYS A 104 -12.41 -2.81 15.58
N ASP A 105 -11.41 -3.69 15.69
CA ASP A 105 -10.85 -4.11 16.99
C ASP A 105 -9.36 -3.73 17.17
N VAL A 106 -8.80 -2.96 16.24
CA VAL A 106 -7.37 -2.62 16.21
C VAL A 106 -7.16 -1.13 16.48
N VAL A 107 -6.48 -0.83 17.59
CA VAL A 107 -6.05 0.54 17.92
C VAL A 107 -5.00 1.00 16.92
N ARG A 108 -5.24 2.14 16.28
CA ARG A 108 -4.34 2.65 15.25
C ARG A 108 -3.12 3.34 15.85
N TYR A 109 -1.95 3.01 15.33
CA TYR A 109 -0.82 3.93 15.31
C TYR A 109 -1.01 4.85 14.10
N ALA A 110 -0.89 6.17 14.28
CA ALA A 110 -1.06 7.18 13.22
C ALA A 110 -0.17 6.94 11.98
N ALA A 111 0.83 6.07 12.08
CA ALA A 111 1.78 5.72 11.02
C ALA A 111 1.35 4.56 10.09
N CYS A 112 0.26 3.82 10.38
CA CYS A 112 -0.02 2.55 9.65
C CYS A 112 -0.66 2.69 8.26
N ILE A 113 -0.85 3.91 7.72
CA ILE A 113 -1.28 4.11 6.31
C ILE A 113 -0.13 4.69 5.48
N GLN A 114 1.12 4.39 5.86
CA GLN A 114 2.28 4.67 5.03
C GLN A 114 3.02 3.35 4.81
N PHE A 115 3.13 2.95 3.54
CA PHE A 115 3.89 1.81 3.01
C PHE A 115 3.23 0.43 3.08
N TYR A 116 2.41 0.13 2.08
CA TYR A 116 2.41 -1.22 1.50
C TYR A 116 3.53 -1.26 0.44
N LEU A 117 4.74 -1.63 0.86
CA LEU A 117 5.72 -2.18 -0.07
C LEU A 117 5.25 -3.60 -0.38
N ILE A 118 4.64 -3.79 -1.55
CA ILE A 118 4.43 -5.14 -2.08
C ILE A 118 5.77 -5.53 -2.70
N ASP A 119 6.62 -6.19 -1.90
CA ASP A 119 7.72 -6.98 -2.46
C ASP A 119 7.08 -8.14 -3.22
N TYR A 120 6.88 -7.92 -4.52
CA TYR A 120 6.38 -8.93 -5.43
C TYR A 120 7.58 -9.73 -5.92
N GLU A 121 7.96 -10.79 -5.19
CA GLU A 121 8.80 -11.84 -5.75
C GLU A 121 7.94 -12.65 -6.72
N MET A 122 8.25 -12.53 -8.01
CA MET A 122 7.73 -13.43 -9.03
C MET A 122 8.39 -14.79 -8.81
N ASP A 123 7.73 -15.68 -8.08
CA ASP A 123 8.03 -17.10 -8.13
C ASP A 123 7.81 -17.57 -9.57
N GLY A 124 8.92 -17.78 -10.28
CA GLY A 124 8.91 -18.30 -11.63
C GLY A 124 8.55 -19.77 -11.65
N GLU A 125 7.39 -20.08 -12.23
CA GLU A 125 7.16 -21.33 -12.98
C GLU A 125 7.18 -21.05 -14.48
#